data_AF-A0A6V8MZ14-F1
#
_entry.id   AF-A0A6V8MZ14-F1
#
_cell.length_a   1.000
_cell.length_b   1.000
_cell.length_c   1.000
_cell.angle_alpha   90.00
_cell.angle_beta   90.00
_cell.angle_gamma   90.00
#
_symmetry.space_group_name_H-M   'P 1'
#
loop_
_entity.id
_entity.type
_entity.pdbx_description
1 polymer ?
#
loop_
_entity_poly.entity_id
_entity_poly.type
_entity_poly.pdbx_seq_one_letter_code
_entity_poly.pdbx_strand_id
1 'polypeptide(L)'
;MKTNLKQIVLHRLKLKDTWVIAFILGLVMMNYPFISIFNKPTLPFGIPLLYLYLLTGWVFSIFIVYLFSRAARKDSDTKGHM
;
A
#
# COMPACT_ATOMS: atom_id res chain seq x y z
N MET A 1 -26.99 -2.78 -3.31
CA MET A 1 -26.21 -3.93 -2.77
C MET A 1 -24.80 -3.93 -3.36
N LYS A 2 -23.87 -3.04 -2.91
CA LYS A 2 -22.40 -3.14 -3.15
C LYS A 2 -21.50 -2.05 -2.52
N THR A 3 -22.01 -1.19 -1.63
CA THR A 3 -21.33 0.06 -1.24
C THR A 3 -21.00 0.23 0.24
N ASN A 4 -21.16 -0.80 1.08
CA ASN A 4 -20.88 -0.68 2.53
C ASN A 4 -19.54 -1.29 2.99
N LEU A 5 -18.93 -2.22 2.23
CA LEU A 5 -17.70 -2.89 2.68
C LEU A 5 -16.48 -1.96 2.59
N LYS A 6 -16.38 -1.17 1.51
CA LYS A 6 -15.31 -0.16 1.36
C LYS A 6 -15.42 0.91 2.44
N GLN A 7 -16.63 1.36 2.77
CA GLN A 7 -16.86 2.44 3.73
C GLN A 7 -16.50 2.05 5.17
N ILE A 8 -16.82 0.83 5.60
CA ILE A 8 -16.46 0.34 6.95
C ILE A 8 -14.94 0.18 7.09
N VAL A 9 -14.28 -0.36 6.07
CA VAL A 9 -12.81 -0.49 6.06
C VAL A 9 -12.15 0.91 6.04
N LEU A 10 -12.59 1.81 5.15
CA LEU A 10 -12.05 3.17 5.04
C LEU A 10 -12.28 4.01 6.30
N HIS A 11 -13.41 3.85 7.00
CA HIS A 11 -13.72 4.61 8.20
C HIS A 11 -12.94 4.15 9.45
N ARG A 12 -12.50 2.88 9.47
CA ARG A 12 -11.58 2.35 10.49
C ARG A 12 -10.12 2.68 10.17
N LEU A 13 -9.79 2.94 8.91
CA LEU A 13 -8.52 3.53 8.46
C LEU A 13 -8.44 5.05 8.75
N LYS A 14 -8.97 5.50 9.89
CA LYS A 14 -8.71 6.85 10.41
C LYS A 14 -7.23 6.97 10.81
N LEU A 15 -6.40 7.24 9.82
CA LEU A 15 -5.34 8.26 9.78
C LEU A 15 -4.21 8.32 10.81
N LYS A 16 -4.35 7.76 12.00
CA LYS A 16 -3.26 7.68 12.97
C LYS A 16 -2.22 6.61 12.61
N ASP A 17 -2.58 5.75 11.67
CA ASP A 17 -1.90 4.47 11.43
C ASP A 17 -1.25 4.39 10.04
N THR A 18 -0.84 5.53 9.45
CA THR A 18 -0.07 5.51 8.17
C THR A 18 1.14 4.58 8.26
N TRP A 19 1.77 4.54 9.44
CA TRP A 19 2.85 3.61 9.76
C TRP A 19 2.41 2.15 9.75
N VAL A 20 1.21 1.84 10.23
CA VAL A 20 0.63 0.48 10.19
C VAL A 20 0.32 0.06 8.76
N ILE A 21 -0.20 0.97 7.92
CA ILE A 21 -0.43 0.70 6.49
C ILE A 21 0.88 0.39 5.80
N ALA A 22 1.91 1.23 6.01
CA ALA A 22 3.25 1.00 5.47
C ALA A 22 3.84 -0.34 5.96
N PHE A 23 3.64 -0.67 7.25
CA PHE A 23 4.11 -1.91 7.85
C PHE A 23 3.43 -3.16 7.30
N ILE A 24 2.09 -3.15 7.20
CA ILE A 24 1.33 -4.25 6.59
C ILE A 24 1.74 -4.43 5.13
N LEU A 25 1.93 -3.33 4.40
CA LEU A 25 2.30 -3.37 2.99
C LEU A 25 3.72 -3.93 2.80
N GLY A 26 4.66 -3.56 3.67
CA GLY A 26 5.98 -4.17 3.76
C GLY A 26 5.92 -5.67 4.11
N LEU A 27 5.09 -6.06 5.08
CA LEU A 27 4.86 -7.47 5.45
C LEU A 27 4.30 -8.31 4.28
N VAL A 28 3.35 -7.76 3.53
CA VAL A 28 2.78 -8.41 2.34
C VAL A 28 3.84 -8.54 1.25
N MET A 29 4.60 -7.49 0.99
CA MET A 29 5.68 -7.53 0.00
C MET A 29 6.76 -8.56 0.35
N MET A 30 7.11 -8.66 1.63
CA MET A 30 8.18 -9.51 2.13
C MET A 30 7.71 -10.94 2.46
N ASN A 31 6.46 -11.26 2.14
CA ASN A 31 5.87 -12.57 2.38
C ASN A 31 6.44 -13.61 1.41
N TYR A 32 6.81 -14.78 1.95
CA TYR A 32 7.45 -15.88 1.23
C TYR A 32 6.77 -16.28 -0.10
N PRO A 33 5.44 -16.44 -0.20
CA PRO A 33 4.79 -16.77 -1.47
C PRO A 33 4.98 -15.73 -2.57
N PHE A 34 4.99 -14.43 -2.25
CA PHE A 34 5.28 -13.40 -3.26
C PHE A 34 6.74 -13.46 -3.69
N ILE A 35 7.65 -13.57 -2.73
CA ILE A 35 9.10 -13.70 -3.02
C ILE A 35 9.34 -14.92 -3.91
N SER A 36 8.73 -16.07 -3.59
CA SER A 36 8.85 -17.32 -4.35
C SER A 36 8.45 -17.18 -5.83
N ILE A 37 7.38 -16.41 -6.13
CA ILE A 37 6.91 -16.19 -7.50
C ILE A 37 7.95 -15.42 -8.33
N PHE A 38 8.59 -14.41 -7.72
CA PHE A 38 9.58 -13.55 -8.37
C PHE A 38 11.03 -14.03 -8.21
N ASN A 39 11.27 -15.01 -7.34
CA ASN A 39 12.57 -15.66 -7.13
C ASN A 39 12.88 -16.67 -8.26
N LYS A 40 12.70 -16.23 -9.50
CA LYS A 40 13.15 -16.96 -10.69
C LYS A 40 14.54 -16.42 -11.07
N PRO A 41 15.44 -17.27 -11.58
CA PRO A 41 16.74 -16.85 -12.12
C PRO A 41 16.60 -16.12 -13.47
N THR A 42 15.51 -15.38 -13.65
CA THR A 42 15.28 -14.49 -14.79
C THR A 42 15.99 -13.18 -14.50
N LEU A 43 16.94 -12.81 -15.35
CA LEU A 43 17.71 -11.57 -15.26
C LEU A 43 17.32 -10.60 -16.39
N PRO A 44 16.15 -9.93 -16.32
CA PRO A 44 15.90 -8.82 -17.22
C PRO A 44 17.00 -7.76 -17.03
N PHE A 45 17.67 -7.36 -18.12
CA PHE A 45 18.77 -6.38 -18.11
C PHE A 45 19.96 -6.75 -17.20
N GLY A 46 20.15 -8.03 -16.84
CA GLY A 46 21.23 -8.47 -15.96
C GLY A 46 20.96 -8.27 -14.46
N ILE A 47 19.77 -7.82 -14.08
CA ILE A 47 19.38 -7.60 -12.68
C ILE A 47 18.40 -8.71 -12.26
N PRO A 48 18.57 -9.34 -11.08
CA PRO A 48 17.62 -10.35 -10.61
C PRO A 48 16.23 -9.75 -10.46
N LEU A 49 15.21 -10.47 -10.95
CA LEU A 49 13.81 -10.03 -10.93
C LEU A 49 13.32 -9.65 -9.51
N LEU A 50 13.87 -10.30 -8.49
CA LEU A 50 13.59 -10.00 -7.08
C LEU A 50 13.90 -8.54 -6.70
N TYR A 51 14.99 -7.96 -7.23
CA TYR A 51 15.32 -6.55 -6.98
C TYR A 51 14.31 -5.62 -7.63
N LEU A 52 13.92 -5.92 -8.88
CA LEU A 52 12.90 -5.13 -9.60
C LEU A 52 11.57 -5.17 -8.84
N TYR A 53 11.19 -6.34 -8.35
CA TYR A 53 10.01 -6.52 -7.50
C TYR A 53 10.10 -5.69 -6.21
N LEU A 54 11.21 -5.76 -5.48
CA LEU A 54 11.38 -5.02 -4.24
C LEU A 54 11.35 -3.50 -4.48
N LEU A 55 11.99 -3.02 -5.55
CA LEU A 55 12.02 -1.60 -5.91
C LEU A 55 10.63 -1.10 -6.30
N THR A 56 9.94 -1.82 -7.19
CA THR A 56 8.61 -1.43 -7.68
C THR A 56 7.55 -1.52 -6.58
N GLY A 57 7.57 -2.57 -5.76
CA GLY A 57 6.66 -2.68 -4.64
C GLY A 57 6.92 -1.62 -3.56
N TRP A 58 8.17 -1.17 -3.38
CA TRP A 58 8.47 -0.10 -2.43
C TRP A 58 7.88 1.25 -2.89
N VAL A 59 8.05 1.59 -4.17
CA VAL A 59 7.41 2.78 -4.77
C VAL A 59 5.89 2.67 -4.72
N PHE A 60 5.35 1.50 -5.04
CA PHE A 60 3.91 1.22 -4.92
C PHE A 60 3.42 1.40 -3.48
N SER A 61 4.23 1.02 -2.50
CA SER A 61 3.89 1.16 -1.08
C SER A 61 3.76 2.62 -0.67
N ILE A 62 4.74 3.44 -1.05
CA ILE A 62 4.73 4.88 -0.83
C ILE A 62 3.53 5.52 -1.55
N PHE A 63 3.22 5.09 -2.77
CA PHE A 63 2.10 5.61 -3.54
C PHE A 63 0.75 5.34 -2.88
N ILE A 64 0.52 4.13 -2.37
CA ILE A 64 -0.70 3.80 -1.61
C ILE A 64 -0.78 4.67 -0.36
N VAL A 65 0.29 4.73 0.43
CA VAL A 65 0.35 5.58 1.64
C VAL A 65 0.05 7.04 1.33
N TYR A 66 0.61 7.57 0.24
CA TYR A 66 0.36 8.93 -0.22
C TYR A 66 -1.11 9.16 -0.59
N LEU A 67 -1.72 8.25 -1.37
CA LEU A 67 -3.13 8.34 -1.76
C LEU A 67 -4.04 8.33 -0.54
N PHE A 68 -3.77 7.44 0.41
CA PHE A 68 -4.51 7.35 1.67
C PHE A 68 -4.35 8.61 2.53
N SER A 69 -3.11 9.11 2.70
CA SER A 69 -2.83 10.34 3.44
C SER A 69 -3.53 11.56 2.83
N ARG A 70 -3.66 11.60 1.49
CA ARG A 70 -4.36 12.67 0.78
C ARG A 70 -5.88 12.57 0.92
N ALA A 71 -6.45 11.38 0.74
CA ALA A 71 -7.89 11.15 0.86
C ALA A 71 -8.39 11.53 2.26
N ALA A 72 -7.62 11.12 3.26
CA ALA A 72 -7.80 11.45 4.65
C ALA A 72 -7.87 12.95 5.00
N ARG A 73 -6.98 13.77 4.42
CA ARG A 73 -6.99 15.23 4.66
C ARG A 73 -8.27 15.88 4.16
N LYS A 74 -8.92 15.29 3.16
CA LYS A 74 -10.14 15.83 2.54
C LYS A 74 -11.36 15.75 3.47
N ASP A 75 -11.39 14.76 4.38
CA ASP A 75 -12.50 14.55 5.32
C ASP A 75 -12.48 15.54 6.49
N SER A 76 -11.30 16.04 6.88
CA SER A 76 -11.16 17.08 7.93
C SER A 76 -11.62 18.46 7.47
N ASP A 77 -11.45 18.77 6.18
CA ASP A 77 -11.76 20.09 5.61
C ASP A 77 -13.28 20.35 5.52
N THR A 78 -14.07 19.30 5.26
CA THR A 78 -15.54 19.40 5.13
C THR A 78 -16.24 19.64 6.48
N LYS A 79 -15.61 19.28 7.60
CA LYS A 79 -16.20 19.41 8.95
C LYS A 79 -15.91 20.74 9.65
N GLY A 80 -15.02 21.58 9.12
CA GLY A 80 -14.66 22.86 9.72
C GLY A 80 -15.56 24.04 9.34
N HIS A 81 -16.52 23.82 8.42
CA HIS A 81 -17.38 24.87 7.85
C HIS A 81 -18.88 24.73 8.18
N MET A 82 -19.23 23.89 9.16
CA MET A 82 -20.58 23.86 9.77
C MET A 82 -20.47 24.13 11.26
#